data_AF-A0A350IDQ3-F1
#
_entry.id   AF-A0A350IDQ3-F1
#
_cell.length_a   1.000
_cell.length_b   1.000
_cell.length_c   1.000
_cell.angle_alpha   90.00
_cell.angle_beta   90.00
_cell.angle_gamma   90.00
#
_symmetry.space_group_name_H-M   'P 1'
#
loop_
_entity.id
_entity.type
_entity.pdbx_description
1 polymer ?
#
loop_
_entity_poly.entity_id
_entity_poly.type
_entity_poly.pdbx_seq_one_letter_code
_entity_poly.pdbx_strand_id
1 'polypeptide(L)'
;MITWKILNVQRLPSSGGNSNVVKNVYWCCYDSNENGDYGQCFGNEFLDTSSIDSFVSWENLTEETVIGWVKAAIPPETMAMVEDAVQWGMDNAEHEEFEIGVPW
;
A
#
# COMPACT_ATOMS: atom_id res chain seq x y z
N MET A 1 -12.43 -7.56 -1.05
CA MET A 1 -11.64 -7.00 -2.17
C MET A 1 -10.55 -6.15 -1.55
N ILE A 2 -9.29 -6.43 -1.87
CA ILE A 2 -8.15 -5.74 -1.24
C ILE A 2 -8.21 -4.24 -1.52
N THR A 3 -8.30 -3.47 -0.45
CA THR A 3 -8.23 -2.01 -0.46
C THR A 3 -6.78 -1.56 -0.38
N TRP A 4 -6.39 -0.58 -1.19
CA TRP A 4 -5.06 0.01 -1.20
C TRP A 4 -5.11 1.44 -0.71
N LYS A 5 -4.09 1.86 0.05
CA LYS A 5 -3.98 3.20 0.60
C LYS A 5 -2.53 3.70 0.57
N ILE A 6 -2.35 4.96 0.20
CA ILE A 6 -1.05 5.63 0.23
C ILE A 6 -0.87 6.28 1.59
N LEU A 7 0.20 5.91 2.29
CA LEU A 7 0.52 6.41 3.62
C LEU A 7 1.39 7.67 3.56
N ASN A 8 2.34 7.70 2.61
CA ASN A 8 3.25 8.81 2.43
C ASN A 8 3.92 8.77 1.05
N VAL A 9 4.42 9.91 0.58
CA VAL A 9 5.17 10.04 -0.67
C VAL A 9 6.41 10.90 -0.45
N GLN A 10 7.57 10.36 -0.80
CA GLN A 10 8.82 11.09 -0.86
C GLN A 10 9.01 11.68 -2.26
N ARG A 11 9.44 12.94 -2.32
CA ARG A 11 9.66 13.67 -3.58
C ARG A 11 11.09 14.13 -3.75
N LEU A 12 11.54 14.14 -4.99
CA LEU A 12 12.69 14.91 -5.43
C LEU A 12 12.25 16.37 -5.65
N PRO A 13 13.00 17.37 -5.15
CA PRO A 13 12.69 18.77 -5.40
C PRO A 13 12.69 19.10 -6.90
N SER A 14 13.59 18.48 -7.66
CA SER A 14 13.68 18.58 -9.12
C SER A 14 14.20 17.29 -9.73
N SER A 15 13.62 16.86 -10.86
CA SER A 15 14.12 15.76 -11.71
C SER A 15 13.59 15.90 -13.13
N GLY A 16 14.44 15.74 -14.15
CA GLY A 16 14.01 15.77 -15.55
C GLY A 16 13.33 17.08 -15.98
N GLY A 17 13.67 18.21 -15.36
CA GLY A 17 13.01 19.50 -15.61
C GLY A 17 11.68 19.72 -14.88
N ASN A 18 11.18 18.71 -14.16
CA ASN A 18 9.98 18.80 -13.34
C ASN A 18 10.32 19.06 -11.87
N SER A 19 9.44 19.75 -11.16
CA SER A 19 9.55 19.95 -9.70
C SER A 19 8.67 18.96 -8.96
N ASN A 20 9.02 18.65 -7.70
CA ASN A 20 8.20 17.81 -6.80
C ASN A 20 7.88 16.40 -7.36
N VAL A 21 8.87 15.77 -8.00
CA VAL A 21 8.70 14.45 -8.63
C VAL A 21 8.66 13.35 -7.57
N VAL A 22 7.60 12.54 -7.55
CA VAL A 22 7.48 11.41 -6.62
C VAL A 22 8.56 10.36 -6.91
N LYS A 23 9.26 9.91 -5.85
CA LYS A 23 10.37 8.96 -5.96
C LYS A 23 10.18 7.69 -5.15
N ASN A 24 9.58 7.80 -3.96
CA ASN A 24 9.28 6.64 -3.13
C ASN A 24 7.86 6.79 -2.58
N VAL A 25 7.08 5.73 -2.60
CA VAL A 25 5.69 5.72 -2.16
C VAL A 25 5.53 4.68 -1.08
N TYR A 26 5.06 5.08 0.10
CA TYR A 26 4.74 4.19 1.21
C TYR A 26 3.25 3.85 1.15
N TRP A 27 2.92 2.57 1.22
CA TRP A 27 1.56 2.08 1.03
C TRP A 27 1.20 1.01 2.07
N CYS A 28 -0.11 0.85 2.28
CA CYS A 28 -0.67 -0.36 2.85
C CYS A 28 -1.78 -0.90 1.96
N CYS A 29 -2.01 -2.20 2.05
CA CYS A 29 -3.21 -2.82 1.53
C CYS A 29 -3.81 -3.75 2.56
N TYR A 30 -5.13 -3.90 2.53
CA TYR A 30 -5.85 -4.65 3.55
C TYR A 30 -7.20 -5.14 3.03
N ASP A 31 -7.73 -6.17 3.65
CA ASP A 31 -9.08 -6.69 3.41
C ASP A 31 -9.64 -7.27 4.71
N SER A 32 -10.95 -7.53 4.70
CA SER A 32 -11.61 -8.23 5.79
C SER A 32 -12.64 -9.23 5.26
N ASN A 33 -12.82 -10.35 5.94
CA ASN A 33 -13.82 -11.35 5.57
C ASN A 33 -15.15 -11.15 6.33
N GLU A 34 -16.14 -12.01 6.05
CA GLU A 34 -17.48 -11.94 6.66
C GLU A 34 -17.48 -12.20 8.17
N ASN A 35 -16.44 -12.86 8.70
CA ASN A 35 -16.28 -13.11 10.14
C ASN A 35 -15.65 -11.92 10.88
N GLY A 36 -15.26 -10.88 10.15
CA GLY A 36 -14.56 -9.72 10.71
C GLY A 36 -13.04 -9.92 10.85
N ASP A 37 -12.49 -11.01 10.30
CA ASP A 37 -11.04 -11.22 10.26
C ASP A 37 -10.39 -10.18 9.36
N TYR A 38 -9.21 -9.71 9.74
CA TYR A 38 -8.55 -8.60 9.07
C TYR A 38 -7.11 -8.95 8.73
N GLY A 39 -6.77 -8.79 7.46
CA GLY A 39 -5.43 -8.96 6.94
C GLY A 39 -4.88 -7.65 6.39
N GLN A 40 -3.57 -7.44 6.51
CA GLN A 40 -2.92 -6.26 5.95
C GLN A 40 -1.46 -6.54 5.55
N CYS A 41 -0.98 -5.80 4.56
CA CYS A 41 0.41 -5.78 4.14
C CYS A 41 0.87 -4.33 3.98
N PHE A 42 2.14 -4.07 4.28
CA PHE A 42 2.78 -2.76 4.16
C PHE A 42 4.00 -2.85 3.27
N GLY A 43 4.31 -1.77 2.59
CA GLY A 43 5.53 -1.68 1.83
C GLY A 43 5.84 -0.26 1.40
N ASN A 44 6.93 -0.15 0.66
CA ASN A 44 7.25 1.05 -0.09
C ASN A 44 7.76 0.65 -1.48
N GLU A 45 7.54 1.51 -2.45
CA GLU A 45 7.96 1.27 -3.83
C GLU A 45 8.74 2.46 -4.39
N PHE A 46 9.92 2.18 -4.94
CA PHE A 46 10.75 3.20 -5.56
C PHE A 46 10.39 3.30 -7.04
N LEU A 47 9.86 4.46 -7.43
CA LEU A 47 9.49 4.69 -8.81
C LEU A 47 10.73 5.01 -9.66
N ASP A 48 10.75 4.51 -10.89
CA ASP A 48 11.71 4.97 -11.88
C ASP A 48 11.34 6.39 -12.32
N THR A 49 12.30 7.29 -12.20
CA THR A 49 12.15 8.71 -12.52
C THR A 49 13.11 9.14 -13.65
N SER A 50 13.83 8.18 -14.25
CA SER A 50 14.79 8.43 -15.33
C SER A 50 14.10 8.76 -16.66
N SER A 51 12.94 8.16 -16.91
CA SER A 51 12.03 8.45 -18.02
C SER A 51 10.61 8.62 -17.51
N ILE A 52 10.08 9.85 -17.57
CA ILE A 52 8.71 10.17 -17.15
C ILE A 52 7.85 10.41 -18.39
N ASP A 53 7.11 9.40 -18.82
CA ASP A 53 6.29 9.47 -20.04
C ASP A 53 4.97 10.24 -19.84
N SER A 54 4.49 10.35 -18.60
CA SER A 54 3.23 11.05 -18.26
C SER A 54 3.34 11.70 -16.88
N PHE A 55 3.99 12.86 -16.84
CA PHE A 55 4.15 13.61 -15.59
C PHE A 55 2.81 14.17 -15.11
N VAL A 56 2.46 13.86 -13.86
CA VAL A 56 1.35 14.50 -13.14
C VAL A 56 1.96 15.45 -12.11
N SER A 57 1.59 16.74 -12.20
CA SER A 57 2.06 17.73 -11.25
C SER A 57 1.55 17.42 -9.85
N TRP A 58 2.32 17.82 -8.84
CA TRP A 58 1.97 17.61 -7.44
C TRP A 58 0.55 18.09 -7.08
N GLU A 59 0.16 19.27 -7.56
CA GLU A 59 -1.15 19.87 -7.29
C GLU A 59 -2.33 19.11 -7.93
N ASN A 60 -2.07 18.29 -8.96
CA ASN A 60 -3.08 17.49 -9.65
C ASN A 60 -3.01 16.01 -9.29
N LEU A 61 -2.12 15.63 -8.36
CA LEU A 61 -1.89 14.24 -8.02
C LEU A 61 -3.07 13.68 -7.23
N THR A 62 -3.61 12.55 -7.67
CA THR A 62 -4.65 11.81 -6.94
C THR A 62 -4.07 10.54 -6.33
N GLU A 63 -4.68 10.07 -5.23
CA GLU A 63 -4.27 8.81 -4.60
C GLU A 63 -4.41 7.61 -5.56
N GLU A 64 -5.47 7.60 -6.37
CA GLU A 64 -5.71 6.56 -7.40
C GLU A 64 -4.57 6.51 -8.42
N THR A 65 -4.10 7.67 -8.90
CA THR A 65 -2.96 7.76 -9.81
C THR A 65 -1.71 7.14 -9.17
N VAL A 66 -1.43 7.46 -7.91
CA VAL A 66 -0.25 6.95 -7.19
C VAL A 66 -0.35 5.44 -6.94
N ILE A 67 -1.53 4.93 -6.57
CA ILE A 67 -1.78 3.49 -6.43
C ILE A 67 -1.53 2.79 -7.76
N GLY A 68 -1.96 3.37 -8.88
CA GLY A 68 -1.68 2.85 -10.22
C GLY A 68 -0.19 2.71 -10.49
N TRP A 69 0.62 3.71 -10.14
CA TRP A 69 2.08 3.66 -10.29
C TRP A 69 2.72 2.58 -9.42
N VAL A 70 2.31 2.47 -8.16
CA VAL A 70 2.81 1.43 -7.23
C VAL A 70 2.52 0.05 -7.80
N LYS A 71 1.27 -0.22 -8.21
CA LYS A 71 0.89 -1.52 -8.75
C LYS A 71 1.61 -1.88 -10.05
N ALA A 72 1.92 -0.90 -10.88
CA ALA A 72 2.68 -1.11 -12.12
C ALA A 72 4.18 -1.36 -11.86
N ALA A 73 4.72 -0.81 -10.77
CA ALA A 73 6.14 -0.99 -10.40
C ALA A 73 6.40 -2.30 -9.68
N ILE A 74 5.42 -2.83 -8.94
CA ILE A 74 5.52 -4.13 -8.26
C ILE A 74 5.49 -5.27 -9.29
N PRO A 75 6.51 -6.16 -9.33
CA PRO A 75 6.50 -7.33 -10.20
C PRO A 75 5.33 -8.29 -9.89
N PRO A 76 4.78 -9.00 -10.87
CA PRO A 76 3.62 -9.88 -10.67
C PRO A 76 3.81 -10.92 -9.55
N GLU A 77 5.00 -11.51 -9.42
CA GLU A 77 5.32 -12.46 -8.37
C GLU A 77 5.31 -11.82 -6.97
N THR A 78 5.74 -10.56 -6.87
CA THR A 78 5.71 -9.82 -5.61
C THR A 78 4.28 -9.38 -5.28
N MET A 79 3.49 -9.01 -6.29
CA MET A 79 2.08 -8.69 -6.10
C MET A 79 1.31 -9.88 -5.52
N ALA A 80 1.54 -11.09 -6.04
CA ALA A 80 0.93 -12.31 -5.50
C ALA A 80 1.31 -12.52 -4.02
N MET A 81 2.58 -12.32 -3.65
CA MET A 81 3.01 -12.42 -2.25
C MET A 81 2.35 -11.38 -1.33
N VAL A 82 2.08 -10.17 -1.84
CA VAL A 82 1.37 -9.12 -1.09
C VAL A 82 -0.09 -9.51 -0.84
N GLU A 83 -0.76 -10.04 -1.86
CA GLU A 83 -2.15 -10.52 -1.75
C GLU A 83 -2.24 -11.74 -0.82
N ASP A 84 -1.29 -12.68 -0.94
CA ASP A 84 -1.19 -13.85 -0.05
C ASP A 84 -0.94 -13.43 1.41
N ALA A 85 -0.17 -12.37 1.66
CA ALA A 85 0.06 -11.87 3.02
C ALA A 85 -1.23 -11.30 3.65
N VAL A 86 -2.06 -10.62 2.86
CA VAL A 86 -3.38 -10.15 3.31
C VAL A 86 -4.29 -11.35 3.60
N GLN A 87 -4.32 -12.34 2.70
CA GLN A 87 -5.12 -13.54 2.90
C GLN A 87 -4.68 -14.33 4.14
N TRP A 88 -3.38 -14.51 4.32
CA TRP A 88 -2.81 -15.21 5.48
C TRP A 88 -3.23 -14.56 6.80
N GLY A 89 -3.26 -13.23 6.87
CA GLY A 89 -3.72 -12.50 8.06
C GLY A 89 -5.18 -12.78 8.41
N MET A 90 -6.03 -12.95 7.40
CA MET A 90 -7.43 -13.34 7.62
C MET A 90 -7.55 -14.81 8.03
N ASP A 91 -6.81 -15.72 7.38
CA ASP A 91 -6.88 -17.16 7.63
C ASP A 91 -6.34 -17.57 9.02
N ASN A 92 -5.44 -16.75 9.58
CA ASN A 92 -4.80 -17.00 10.88
C ASN A 92 -5.24 -15.99 11.95
N ALA A 93 -6.38 -15.33 11.74
CA ALA A 93 -6.99 -14.50 12.77
C ALA A 93 -7.42 -15.39 13.96
N GLU A 94 -6.84 -15.13 15.12
CA GLU A 94 -7.17 -15.85 16.35
C GLU A 94 -8.34 -15.17 17.04
N HIS A 95 -9.42 -15.94 17.23
CA HIS A 95 -10.59 -15.51 18.01
C HIS A 95 -10.48 -16.07 19.41
N GLU A 96 -9.71 -15.40 20.25
CA GLU A 96 -9.65 -15.73 21.67
C GLU A 96 -10.83 -15.07 22.41
N GLU A 97 -11.62 -15.89 23.10
CA GLU A 97 -12.61 -15.40 24.06
C GLU A 97 -11.91 -15.11 25.38
N PHE A 98 -11.91 -13.84 25.81
CA PHE A 98 -11.34 -13.42 27.08
C PHE A 98 -12.42 -13.26 28.15
N GLU A 99 -12.21 -13.87 29.30
CA GLU A 99 -12.97 -13.54 30.51
C GLU A 99 -12.21 -12.45 31.28
N ILE A 100 -12.83 -11.28 31.42
CA ILE A 100 -12.26 -10.13 32.12
C ILE A 100 -12.91 -10.04 33.50
N GLY A 101 -12.11 -10.21 34.56
CA GLY A 101 -12.58 -10.10 35.94
C GLY A 101 -11.46 -10.19 36.95
N VAL A 102 -11.75 -9.73 38.17
CA VAL A 102 -10.90 -10.00 39.33
C VAL A 102 -11.55 -11.12 40.16
N PRO A 103 -10.75 -12.00 40.80
CA PRO A 103 -11.28 -13.13 41.56
C PRO A 103 -11.86 -12.74 42.94
N TRP A 104 -12.12 -11.44 43.19
CA TRP A 104 -12.67 -10.89 44.44
C TRP A 104 -13.85 -9.96 44.21
#